data_AF-K2MWW2-F1
#
_entry.id   AF-K2MWW2-F1
#
_cell.length_a   1.000
_cell.length_b   1.000
_cell.length_c   1.000
_cell.angle_alpha   90.00
_cell.angle_beta   90.00
_cell.angle_gamma   90.00
#
_symmetry.space_group_name_H-M   'P 1'
#
loop_
_entity.id
_entity.type
_entity.pdbx_description
1 polymer ?
#
loop_
_entity_poly.entity_id
_entity_poly.type
_entity_poly.pdbx_seq_one_letter_code
_entity_poly.pdbx_strand_id
1 'polypeptide(L)'
;MAGINEPVKEGFFHTACPALLSGAAQAILFNPFDRALYVRVKFRRQHFLDRRNFGHPFQGFMNAAVYRTLVGASYMFWQDSARIFIESKTPEYFHASQSPKLNAFLIGAIAGSVNGAVLNGMQVVKYRTWNVNGNVSFLRVALEVYKESGVRIFFRGIGTTALRDCVFGIVYELFRRSTVIKDVFDPYVISAERASNFLRRDNAPSNSCRISAVATSPNKNYNHKHTTTTTTTTTTTTTTTTTTNDTNKNVDSKGRVALWNREKCGACAFISNLVAALLASIVSSPFNYARSVIYGAPSGSVPMRCTSLLQSFCYQVRFIYVCGESFTDAKAIAAESARKVPLQTSSSSASSQNRLLGRPKYIWRSLLAGAHWRNRHPVAAWRWVNSRLNIGWGSLRVGLGMAVGQSLFHFLQDTLQGVFIY
;
A
#
# COMPACT_ATOMS: atom_id res chain seq x y z
N MET A 1 32.16 37.24 1.91
CA MET A 1 30.81 37.27 2.51
C MET A 1 30.13 35.96 2.19
N ALA A 2 29.88 35.11 3.19
CA ALA A 2 29.07 33.91 3.00
C ALA A 2 27.60 34.33 3.09
N GLY A 3 26.88 34.29 1.97
CA GLY A 3 25.44 34.50 1.97
C GLY A 3 24.78 33.37 2.76
N ILE A 4 24.23 33.71 3.93
CA ILE A 4 23.36 32.80 4.67
C ILE A 4 22.08 32.71 3.83
N ASN A 5 21.98 31.66 3.02
CA ASN A 5 20.73 31.31 2.37
C ASN A 5 19.72 31.03 3.48
N GLU A 6 18.82 31.98 3.77
CA GLU A 6 17.70 31.70 4.65
C GLU A 6 16.98 30.46 4.10
N PRO A 7 16.67 29.47 4.96
CA PRO A 7 15.85 28.36 4.51
C PRO A 7 14.50 28.92 4.13
N VAL A 8 14.23 28.98 2.82
CA VAL A 8 12.94 29.35 2.25
C VAL A 8 11.89 28.56 3.02
N LYS A 9 11.09 29.25 3.83
CA LYS A 9 10.08 28.61 4.65
C LYS A 9 9.16 27.85 3.72
N GLU A 10 9.27 26.52 3.70
CA GLU A 10 8.37 25.63 2.99
C GLU A 10 6.97 25.85 3.57
N GLY A 11 6.26 26.81 2.98
CA GLY A 11 4.99 27.27 3.51
C GLY A 11 4.03 26.09 3.57
N PHE A 12 3.23 26.01 4.63
CA PHE A 12 2.22 24.97 4.82
C PHE A 12 1.41 24.68 3.54
N PHE A 13 1.12 25.72 2.75
CA PHE A 13 0.47 25.64 1.44
C PHE A 13 1.21 24.80 0.38
N HIS A 14 2.55 24.82 0.33
CA HIS A 14 3.35 24.03 -0.63
C HIS A 14 3.25 22.52 -0.39
N THR A 15 3.01 22.09 0.85
CA THR A 15 2.81 20.66 1.19
C THR A 15 1.33 20.31 1.22
N ALA A 16 0.49 21.19 1.77
CA ALA A 16 -0.95 20.97 1.87
C ALA A 16 -1.64 20.96 0.50
N CYS A 17 -1.35 21.90 -0.41
CA CYS A 17 -2.05 21.97 -1.70
C CYS A 17 -1.84 20.73 -2.59
N PRO A 18 -0.60 20.23 -2.84
CA PRO A 18 -0.41 18.97 -3.55
C PRO A 18 -1.06 17.77 -2.85
N ALA A 19 -1.08 17.73 -1.51
CA ALA A 19 -1.74 16.66 -0.76
C ALA A 19 -3.27 16.70 -0.90
N LEU A 20 -3.88 17.89 -0.86
CA LEU A 20 -5.32 18.09 -1.09
C LEU A 20 -5.71 17.64 -2.49
N LEU A 21 -4.99 18.12 -3.52
CA LEU A 21 -5.23 17.83 -4.93
C LEU A 21 -4.98 16.36 -5.28
N SER A 22 -3.88 15.76 -4.80
CA SER A 22 -3.59 14.34 -4.99
C SER A 22 -4.67 13.47 -4.35
N GLY A 23 -5.09 13.77 -3.11
CA GLY A 23 -6.15 13.03 -2.43
C GLY A 23 -7.52 13.14 -3.12
N ALA A 24 -7.84 14.31 -3.69
CA ALA A 24 -9.05 14.53 -4.48
C ALA A 24 -9.03 13.73 -5.80
N ALA A 25 -7.94 13.79 -6.56
CA ALA A 25 -7.77 13.04 -7.81
C ALA A 25 -7.75 11.51 -7.55
N GLN A 26 -7.07 11.05 -6.51
CA GLN A 26 -7.12 9.66 -6.05
C GLN A 26 -8.55 9.25 -5.67
N ALA A 27 -9.36 10.15 -5.11
CA ALA A 27 -10.77 9.87 -4.87
C ALA A 27 -11.57 9.73 -6.18
N ILE A 28 -11.32 10.59 -7.18
CA ILE A 28 -12.01 10.50 -8.50
C ILE A 28 -11.71 9.14 -9.14
N LEU A 29 -10.43 8.75 -9.17
CA LEU A 29 -9.98 7.49 -9.77
C LEU A 29 -10.50 6.24 -9.03
N PHE A 30 -10.46 6.24 -7.69
CA PHE A 30 -10.70 5.02 -6.91
C PHE A 30 -12.07 4.92 -6.21
N ASN A 31 -12.90 5.98 -6.18
CA ASN A 31 -14.25 5.90 -5.60
C ASN A 31 -15.19 4.89 -6.30
N PRO A 32 -15.20 4.77 -7.65
CA PRO A 32 -16.01 3.76 -8.33
C PRO A 32 -15.66 2.34 -7.88
N PHE A 33 -14.37 2.04 -7.73
CA PHE A 33 -13.86 0.75 -7.29
C PHE A 33 -14.13 0.48 -5.80
N ASP A 34 -14.00 1.49 -4.94
CA ASP A 34 -14.40 1.42 -3.52
C ASP A 34 -15.85 1.01 -3.36
N ARG A 35 -16.76 1.71 -4.06
CA ARG A 35 -18.18 1.41 -4.03
C ARG A 35 -18.44 0.00 -4.56
N ALA A 36 -17.87 -0.35 -5.72
CA ALA A 36 -18.06 -1.66 -6.31
C ALA A 36 -17.61 -2.80 -5.39
N LEU A 37 -16.49 -2.62 -4.67
CA LEU A 37 -16.01 -3.56 -3.66
C LEU A 37 -16.97 -3.66 -2.48
N TYR A 38 -17.40 -2.54 -1.91
CA TYR A 38 -18.35 -2.52 -0.80
C TYR A 38 -19.69 -3.18 -1.18
N VAL A 39 -20.25 -2.84 -2.34
CA VAL A 39 -21.51 -3.42 -2.87
C VAL A 39 -21.36 -4.93 -3.10
N ARG A 40 -20.23 -5.37 -3.69
CA ARG A 40 -19.93 -6.80 -3.87
C ARG A 40 -19.94 -7.55 -2.54
N VAL A 41 -19.30 -7.00 -1.50
CA VAL A 41 -19.23 -7.61 -0.16
C VAL A 41 -20.60 -7.60 0.52
N LYS A 42 -21.31 -6.47 0.53
CA LYS A 42 -22.64 -6.29 1.15
C LYS A 42 -23.65 -7.30 0.61
N PHE A 43 -23.68 -7.49 -0.71
CA PHE A 43 -24.62 -8.40 -1.39
C PHE A 43 -24.01 -9.78 -1.75
N ARG A 44 -22.84 -10.14 -1.19
CA ARG A 44 -22.11 -11.40 -1.43
C ARG A 44 -21.99 -11.81 -2.91
N ARG A 45 -21.82 -10.85 -3.82
CA ARG A 45 -21.78 -11.11 -5.28
C ARG A 45 -20.49 -11.82 -5.67
N GLN A 46 -20.61 -12.92 -6.42
CA GLN A 46 -19.47 -13.75 -6.84
C GLN A 46 -18.44 -12.92 -7.64
N HIS A 47 -18.90 -12.24 -8.68
CA HIS A 47 -18.07 -11.48 -9.61
C HIS A 47 -17.92 -10.00 -9.19
N PHE A 48 -16.69 -9.50 -9.25
CA PHE A 48 -16.38 -8.09 -8.99
C PHE A 48 -16.81 -7.17 -10.15
N LEU A 49 -16.62 -7.62 -11.39
CA LEU A 49 -16.91 -6.85 -12.61
C LEU A 49 -18.39 -6.92 -13.06
N ASP A 50 -19.32 -7.31 -12.17
CA ASP A 50 -20.76 -7.21 -12.46
C ASP A 50 -21.15 -5.73 -12.58
N ARG A 51 -21.77 -5.34 -13.71
CA ARG A 51 -22.23 -3.96 -13.99
C ARG A 51 -23.07 -3.39 -12.84
N ARG A 52 -23.82 -4.23 -12.13
CA ARG A 52 -24.64 -3.84 -10.96
C ARG A 52 -23.82 -3.40 -9.75
N ASN A 53 -22.51 -3.66 -9.70
CA ASN A 53 -21.61 -3.14 -8.66
C ASN A 53 -21.24 -1.67 -8.89
N PHE A 54 -21.27 -1.22 -10.15
CA PHE A 54 -20.86 0.11 -10.59
C PHE A 54 -22.03 1.10 -10.76
N GLY A 55 -23.22 0.75 -10.25
CA GLY A 55 -24.35 1.69 -10.21
C GLY A 55 -24.05 2.90 -9.32
N HIS A 56 -24.27 4.12 -9.86
CA HIS A 56 -24.00 5.41 -9.21
C HIS A 56 -22.56 5.52 -8.62
N PRO A 57 -21.51 5.45 -9.44
CA PRO A 57 -20.12 5.26 -8.97
C PRO A 57 -19.55 6.38 -8.09
N PHE A 58 -20.18 7.56 -8.06
CA PHE A 58 -19.76 8.74 -7.31
C PHE A 58 -20.62 9.07 -6.07
N GLN A 59 -21.57 8.22 -5.66
CA GLN A 59 -22.30 8.44 -4.40
C GLN A 59 -21.31 8.47 -3.21
N GLY A 60 -21.43 9.49 -2.36
CA GLY A 60 -20.49 9.71 -1.26
C GLY A 60 -19.08 10.15 -1.69
N PHE A 61 -18.87 10.56 -2.94
CA PHE A 61 -17.58 11.00 -3.47
C PHE A 61 -16.91 12.08 -2.59
N MET A 62 -17.61 13.16 -2.23
CA MET A 62 -17.05 14.22 -1.38
C MET A 62 -16.56 13.68 -0.04
N ASN A 63 -17.34 12.81 0.59
CA ASN A 63 -16.96 12.16 1.85
C ASN A 63 -15.72 11.28 1.66
N ALA A 64 -15.61 10.58 0.52
CA ALA A 64 -14.49 9.72 0.19
C ALA A 64 -13.22 10.49 -0.25
N ALA A 65 -13.37 11.71 -0.77
CA ALA A 65 -12.29 12.64 -1.08
C ALA A 65 -11.71 13.24 0.20
N VAL A 66 -12.53 13.94 0.99
CA VAL A 66 -12.14 14.50 2.30
C VAL A 66 -11.52 13.42 3.19
N TYR A 67 -12.13 12.22 3.25
CA TYR A 67 -11.59 11.09 4.00
C TYR A 67 -10.20 10.65 3.51
N ARG A 68 -9.98 10.48 2.19
CA ARG A 68 -8.67 10.06 1.65
C ARG A 68 -7.60 11.10 1.96
N THR A 69 -7.92 12.37 1.68
CA THR A 69 -7.02 13.50 1.86
C THR A 69 -6.59 13.65 3.32
N LEU A 70 -7.54 13.65 4.27
CA LEU A 70 -7.24 13.76 5.70
C LEU A 70 -6.44 12.56 6.22
N VAL A 71 -6.75 11.33 5.76
CA VAL A 71 -6.01 10.13 6.16
C VAL A 71 -4.58 10.13 5.60
N GLY A 72 -4.40 10.53 4.34
CA GLY A 72 -3.08 10.61 3.72
C GLY A 72 -2.20 11.66 4.40
N ALA A 73 -2.73 12.89 4.56
CA ALA A 73 -2.03 13.98 5.21
C ALA A 73 -1.72 13.68 6.69
N SER A 74 -2.70 13.15 7.44
CA SER A 74 -2.49 12.77 8.85
C SER A 74 -1.48 11.64 8.99
N TYR A 75 -1.46 10.65 8.09
CA TYR A 75 -0.48 9.57 8.17
C TYR A 75 0.95 10.08 7.94
N MET A 76 1.17 10.94 6.94
CA MET A 76 2.47 11.58 6.70
C MET A 76 2.91 12.41 7.92
N PHE A 77 2.01 13.22 8.48
CA PHE A 77 2.27 14.00 9.70
C PHE A 77 2.69 13.12 10.89
N TRP A 78 1.98 12.01 11.15
CA TRP A 78 2.35 11.09 12.22
C TRP A 78 3.64 10.31 11.92
N GLN A 79 3.92 10.02 10.66
CA GLN A 79 5.16 9.37 10.20
C GLN A 79 6.39 10.26 10.44
N ASP A 80 6.30 11.54 10.14
CA ASP A 80 7.40 12.49 10.37
C ASP A 80 7.53 12.87 11.85
N SER A 81 6.41 13.02 12.57
CA SER A 81 6.41 13.18 14.03
C SER A 81 7.08 11.99 14.74
N ALA A 82 6.77 10.76 14.32
CA ALA A 82 7.40 9.56 14.86
C ALA A 82 8.90 9.50 14.55
N ARG A 83 9.33 9.93 13.35
CA ARG A 83 10.74 10.02 12.96
C ARG A 83 11.51 10.97 13.87
N ILE A 84 11.02 12.21 14.01
CA ILE A 84 11.62 13.25 14.86
C ILE A 84 11.65 12.79 16.33
N PHE A 85 10.57 12.17 16.82
CA PHE A 85 10.53 11.62 18.18
C PHE A 85 11.58 10.53 18.41
N ILE A 86 11.73 9.59 17.48
CA ILE A 86 12.74 8.53 17.56
C ILE A 86 14.16 9.15 17.58
N GLU A 87 14.47 10.03 16.63
CA GLU A 87 15.78 10.67 16.49
C GLU A 87 16.16 11.60 17.66
N SER A 88 15.17 12.11 18.43
CA SER A 88 15.41 13.05 19.54
C SER A 88 15.26 12.48 20.94
N LYS A 89 14.57 11.34 21.12
CA LYS A 89 14.25 10.77 22.44
C LYS A 89 14.60 9.30 22.63
N THR A 90 14.95 8.57 21.57
CA THR A 90 15.33 7.16 21.69
C THR A 90 16.85 7.00 21.53
N PRO A 91 17.47 5.96 22.12
CA PRO A 91 18.90 5.75 21.94
C PRO A 91 19.28 5.35 20.51
N GLU A 92 20.56 5.52 20.16
CA GLU A 92 21.07 5.38 18.78
C GLU A 92 20.77 4.03 18.09
N TYR A 93 20.58 2.95 18.84
CA TYR A 93 20.25 1.63 18.28
C TYR A 93 18.88 1.58 17.59
N PHE A 94 18.00 2.56 17.84
CA PHE A 94 16.74 2.77 17.12
C PHE A 94 16.86 3.75 15.93
N HIS A 95 18.01 4.41 15.76
CA HIS A 95 18.22 5.36 14.67
C HIS A 95 18.41 4.63 13.34
N ALA A 96 18.06 5.30 12.24
CA ALA A 96 18.16 4.75 10.89
C ALA A 96 19.61 4.40 10.47
N SER A 97 20.61 5.00 11.11
CA SER A 97 22.03 4.74 10.91
C SER A 97 22.48 3.36 11.40
N GLN A 98 22.01 2.92 12.57
CA GLN A 98 22.37 1.64 13.16
C GLN A 98 21.42 0.51 12.75
N SER A 99 20.10 0.76 12.79
CA SER A 99 19.08 -0.27 12.51
C SER A 99 17.93 0.27 11.65
N PRO A 100 18.10 0.39 10.32
CA PRO A 100 17.09 0.95 9.43
C PRO A 100 15.77 0.15 9.42
N LYS A 101 15.83 -1.17 9.69
CA LYS A 101 14.64 -2.03 9.80
C LYS A 101 13.86 -1.78 11.09
N LEU A 102 14.55 -1.63 12.22
CA LEU A 102 13.89 -1.36 13.52
C LEU A 102 13.31 0.06 13.54
N ASN A 103 14.04 1.03 13.00
CA ASN A 103 13.57 2.40 12.78
C ASN A 103 12.27 2.41 11.94
N ALA A 104 12.25 1.71 10.80
CA ALA A 104 11.07 1.57 9.95
C ALA A 104 9.89 0.89 10.66
N PHE A 105 10.16 -0.17 11.43
CA PHE A 105 9.16 -0.86 12.24
C PHE A 105 8.49 0.11 13.25
N LEU A 106 9.29 0.87 14.02
CA LEU A 106 8.78 1.79 15.03
C LEU A 106 8.01 2.96 14.42
N ILE A 107 8.53 3.58 13.36
CA ILE A 107 7.82 4.65 12.63
C ILE A 107 6.47 4.12 12.11
N GLY A 108 6.47 2.94 11.47
CA GLY A 108 5.25 2.31 10.96
C GLY A 108 4.24 1.96 12.06
N ALA A 109 4.72 1.46 13.20
CA ALA A 109 3.89 1.10 14.35
C ALA A 109 3.24 2.32 15.01
N ILE A 110 4.02 3.37 15.30
CA ILE A 110 3.55 4.59 15.95
C ILE A 110 2.60 5.34 15.01
N ALA A 111 3.03 5.64 13.78
CA ALA A 111 2.23 6.39 12.82
C ALA A 111 0.92 5.67 12.48
N GLY A 112 0.97 4.34 12.27
CA GLY A 112 -0.21 3.52 12.06
C GLY A 112 -1.17 3.53 13.26
N SER A 113 -0.66 3.30 14.46
CA SER A 113 -1.49 3.26 15.69
C SER A 113 -2.21 4.58 15.95
N VAL A 114 -1.47 5.70 15.91
CA VAL A 114 -2.02 7.03 16.22
C VAL A 114 -2.99 7.47 15.13
N ASN A 115 -2.65 7.33 13.85
CA ASN A 115 -3.54 7.66 12.74
C ASN A 115 -4.85 6.86 12.79
N GLY A 116 -4.77 5.54 13.05
CA GLY A 116 -5.93 4.67 13.17
C GLY A 116 -6.80 5.00 14.39
N ALA A 117 -6.21 5.45 15.49
CA ALA A 117 -6.94 5.90 16.68
C ALA A 117 -7.67 7.23 16.45
N VAL A 118 -6.94 8.26 16.00
CA VAL A 118 -7.46 9.62 15.77
C VAL A 118 -8.58 9.63 14.74
N LEU A 119 -8.45 8.87 13.65
CA LEU A 119 -9.42 8.86 12.55
C LEU A 119 -10.52 7.78 12.71
N ASN A 120 -10.59 7.09 13.87
CA ASN A 120 -11.61 6.07 14.13
C ASN A 120 -13.04 6.62 14.05
N GLY A 121 -13.30 7.81 14.62
CA GLY A 121 -14.62 8.44 14.54
C GLY A 121 -15.06 8.71 13.10
N MET A 122 -14.14 9.20 12.26
CA MET A 122 -14.40 9.47 10.84
C MET A 122 -14.69 8.17 10.06
N GLN A 123 -14.03 7.06 10.42
CA GLN A 123 -14.30 5.73 9.86
C GLN A 123 -15.70 5.21 10.24
N VAL A 124 -16.15 5.40 11.48
CA VAL A 124 -17.49 4.97 11.93
C VAL A 124 -18.59 5.68 11.13
N VAL A 125 -18.48 7.02 10.96
CA VAL A 125 -19.43 7.79 10.15
C VAL A 125 -19.42 7.32 8.70
N LYS A 126 -18.24 7.11 8.10
CA LYS A 126 -18.11 6.59 6.73
C LYS A 126 -18.84 5.26 6.52
N TYR A 127 -18.69 4.30 7.45
CA TYR A 127 -19.38 3.02 7.38
C TYR A 127 -20.90 3.17 7.52
N ARG A 128 -21.37 4.07 8.40
CA ARG A 128 -22.80 4.40 8.52
C ARG A 128 -23.35 5.06 7.26
N THR A 129 -22.63 6.00 6.65
CA THR A 129 -23.01 6.64 5.38
C THR A 129 -23.24 5.60 4.26
N TRP A 130 -22.38 4.60 4.13
CA TRP A 130 -22.55 3.54 3.11
C TRP A 130 -23.72 2.57 3.39
N ASN A 131 -24.20 2.52 4.63
CA ASN A 131 -25.39 1.75 4.99
C ASN A 131 -26.71 2.49 4.72
N VAL A 132 -26.71 3.84 4.77
CA VAL A 132 -27.91 4.66 4.50
C VAL A 132 -28.21 4.70 3.00
N ASN A 133 -29.48 4.49 2.64
CA ASN A 133 -29.96 4.63 1.27
C ASN A 133 -30.26 6.11 0.98
N GLY A 134 -29.39 6.78 0.22
CA GLY A 134 -29.61 8.15 -0.27
C GLY A 134 -28.35 9.01 -0.31
N ASN A 135 -28.52 10.28 -0.68
CA ASN A 135 -27.46 11.29 -0.66
C ASN A 135 -27.47 12.08 0.65
N VAL A 136 -27.11 11.42 1.76
CA VAL A 136 -26.96 12.07 3.06
C VAL A 136 -25.55 12.68 3.22
N SER A 137 -25.47 13.90 3.75
CA SER A 137 -24.20 14.55 4.02
C SER A 137 -23.48 13.90 5.21
N PHE A 138 -22.13 13.91 5.19
CA PHE A 138 -21.32 13.32 6.25
C PHE A 138 -21.66 13.89 7.64
N LEU A 139 -21.80 15.21 7.73
CA LEU A 139 -22.14 15.90 8.99
C LEU A 139 -23.53 15.52 9.51
N ARG A 140 -24.51 15.30 8.63
CA ARG A 140 -25.84 14.83 9.03
C ARG A 140 -25.77 13.42 9.61
N VAL A 141 -25.06 12.50 8.95
CA VAL A 141 -24.85 11.14 9.47
C VAL A 141 -24.08 11.17 10.81
N ALA A 142 -23.08 12.04 10.95
CA ALA A 142 -22.35 12.21 12.21
C ALA A 142 -23.27 12.72 13.34
N LEU A 143 -24.13 13.70 13.06
CA LEU A 143 -25.09 14.24 14.02
C LEU A 143 -26.19 13.23 14.39
N GLU A 144 -26.70 12.46 13.43
CA GLU A 144 -27.67 11.38 13.66
C GLU A 144 -27.05 10.27 14.53
N VAL A 145 -25.83 9.82 14.20
CA VAL A 145 -25.07 8.84 15.01
C VAL A 145 -24.75 9.35 16.42
N TYR A 146 -24.46 10.65 16.57
CA TYR A 146 -24.28 11.29 17.88
C TYR A 146 -25.59 11.32 18.68
N LYS A 147 -26.72 11.64 18.05
CA LYS A 147 -28.05 11.61 18.69
C LYS A 147 -28.47 10.19 19.11
N GLU A 148 -28.15 9.16 18.31
CA GLU A 148 -28.47 7.75 18.60
C GLU A 148 -27.69 7.16 19.79
N SER A 149 -26.43 7.56 19.99
CA SER A 149 -25.50 6.79 20.85
C SER A 149 -24.43 7.63 21.58
N GLY A 150 -24.55 8.95 21.51
CA GLY A 150 -23.61 9.91 22.12
C GLY A 150 -22.19 9.78 21.59
N VAL A 151 -21.22 10.31 22.35
CA VAL A 151 -19.79 10.30 21.98
C VAL A 151 -19.20 8.88 21.91
N ARG A 152 -19.70 7.93 22.70
CA ARG A 152 -19.09 6.59 22.87
C ARG A 152 -19.03 5.79 21.56
N ILE A 153 -19.96 6.03 20.63
CA ILE A 153 -19.99 5.32 19.34
C ILE A 153 -18.77 5.64 18.45
N PHE A 154 -18.19 6.84 18.56
CA PHE A 154 -17.02 7.25 17.79
C PHE A 154 -15.71 6.58 18.27
N PHE A 155 -15.70 6.08 19.50
CA PHE A 155 -14.60 5.28 20.07
C PHE A 155 -14.80 3.76 19.90
N ARG A 156 -15.97 3.33 19.39
CA ARG A 156 -16.24 1.91 19.12
C ARG A 156 -15.23 1.38 18.09
N GLY A 157 -14.57 0.29 18.42
CA GLY A 157 -13.57 -0.36 17.56
C GLY A 157 -12.19 0.31 17.51
N ILE A 158 -11.94 1.39 18.27
CA ILE A 158 -10.68 2.17 18.21
C ILE A 158 -9.41 1.32 18.32
N GLY A 159 -9.33 0.40 19.28
CA GLY A 159 -8.19 -0.49 19.43
C GLY A 159 -8.03 -1.49 18.27
N THR A 160 -9.12 -1.87 17.60
CA THR A 160 -9.06 -2.73 16.40
C THR A 160 -8.60 -1.96 15.18
N THR A 161 -9.00 -0.69 15.05
CA THR A 161 -8.54 0.22 13.99
C THR A 161 -7.07 0.57 14.17
N ALA A 162 -6.65 0.97 15.38
CA ALA A 162 -5.25 1.22 15.72
C ALA A 162 -4.37 -0.02 15.47
N LEU A 163 -4.78 -1.21 15.90
CA LEU A 163 -4.04 -2.45 15.64
C LEU A 163 -3.96 -2.80 14.14
N ARG A 164 -5.05 -2.62 13.39
CA ARG A 164 -5.07 -2.80 11.93
C ARG A 164 -4.09 -1.86 11.24
N ASP A 165 -4.12 -0.58 11.60
CA ASP A 165 -3.30 0.46 10.96
C ASP A 165 -1.83 0.37 11.41
N CYS A 166 -1.56 -0.08 12.64
CA CYS A 166 -0.23 -0.44 13.15
C CYS A 166 0.40 -1.58 12.33
N VAL A 167 -0.30 -2.71 12.17
CA VAL A 167 0.16 -3.84 11.35
C VAL A 167 0.35 -3.43 9.89
N PHE A 168 -0.55 -2.59 9.35
CA PHE A 168 -0.38 -2.04 8.02
C PHE A 168 0.89 -1.17 7.92
N GLY A 169 1.09 -0.23 8.84
CA GLY A 169 2.22 0.70 8.85
C GLY A 169 3.57 0.01 9.02
N ILE A 170 3.67 -0.98 9.92
CA ILE A 170 4.88 -1.80 10.11
C ILE A 170 5.28 -2.48 8.79
N VAL A 171 4.34 -3.22 8.19
CA VAL A 171 4.63 -3.99 6.96
C VAL A 171 4.93 -3.03 5.80
N TYR A 172 4.16 -1.94 5.69
CA TYR A 172 4.35 -0.92 4.67
C TYR A 172 5.75 -0.28 4.73
N GLU A 173 6.18 0.23 5.88
CA GLU A 173 7.50 0.86 6.02
C GLU A 173 8.66 -0.13 5.86
N LEU A 174 8.53 -1.35 6.39
CA LEU A 174 9.56 -2.38 6.23
C LEU A 174 9.78 -2.78 4.76
N PHE A 175 8.71 -2.98 3.99
CA PHE A 175 8.82 -3.37 2.59
C PHE A 175 9.15 -2.19 1.66
N ARG A 176 8.61 -0.98 1.92
CA ARG A 176 8.89 0.22 1.11
C ARG A 176 10.37 0.61 1.15
N ARG A 177 11.03 0.40 2.29
CA ARG A 177 12.48 0.64 2.47
C ARG A 177 13.36 -0.56 2.11
N SER A 178 12.79 -1.70 1.71
CA SER A 178 13.55 -2.90 1.35
C SER A 178 14.17 -2.74 -0.04
N THR A 179 15.51 -2.79 -0.12
CA THR A 179 16.22 -2.80 -1.42
C THR A 179 15.84 -4.04 -2.21
N VAL A 180 15.62 -5.19 -1.57
CA VAL A 180 15.32 -6.48 -2.22
C VAL A 180 14.16 -6.39 -3.23
N ILE A 181 13.14 -5.57 -2.96
CA ILE A 181 12.05 -5.37 -3.93
C ILE A 181 12.55 -4.55 -5.13
N LYS A 182 13.30 -3.47 -4.90
CA LYS A 182 13.92 -2.67 -5.95
C LYS A 182 14.86 -3.54 -6.80
N ASP A 183 15.81 -4.24 -6.17
CA ASP A 183 16.80 -5.11 -6.81
C ASP A 183 16.15 -6.21 -7.69
N VAL A 184 15.00 -6.74 -7.29
CA VAL A 184 14.23 -7.73 -8.07
C VAL A 184 13.51 -7.12 -9.28
N PHE A 185 13.00 -5.89 -9.18
CA PHE A 185 12.22 -5.25 -10.26
C PHE A 185 13.04 -4.36 -11.19
N ASP A 186 14.18 -3.83 -10.74
CA ASP A 186 15.07 -2.94 -11.49
C ASP A 186 15.46 -3.47 -12.89
N PRO A 187 15.94 -4.73 -13.06
CA PRO A 187 16.26 -5.24 -14.40
C PRO A 187 15.05 -5.32 -15.33
N TYR A 188 13.84 -5.54 -14.80
CA TYR A 188 12.61 -5.54 -15.60
C TYR A 188 12.17 -4.13 -15.99
N VAL A 189 12.33 -3.16 -15.09
CA VAL A 189 12.04 -1.75 -15.38
C VAL A 189 13.00 -1.19 -16.43
N ILE A 190 14.31 -1.40 -16.27
CA ILE A 190 15.32 -0.98 -17.26
C ILE A 190 15.04 -1.64 -18.63
N SER A 191 14.62 -2.91 -18.65
CA SER A 191 14.25 -3.60 -19.89
C SER A 191 13.00 -3.00 -20.54
N ALA A 192 11.98 -2.66 -19.75
CA ALA A 192 10.74 -2.04 -20.23
C ALA A 192 10.96 -0.61 -20.73
N GLU A 193 11.77 0.19 -20.04
CA GLU A 193 12.16 1.54 -20.47
C GLU A 193 13.02 1.52 -21.74
N ARG A 194 13.90 0.52 -21.90
CA ARG A 194 14.65 0.34 -23.16
C ARG A 194 13.71 -0.01 -24.32
N ALA A 195 12.72 -0.87 -24.09
CA ALA A 195 11.73 -1.25 -25.11
C ALA A 195 10.79 -0.09 -25.49
N SER A 196 10.35 0.73 -24.54
CA SER A 196 9.50 1.89 -24.83
C SER A 196 10.27 3.00 -25.56
N ASN A 197 11.54 3.23 -25.22
CA ASN A 197 12.41 4.14 -25.95
C ASN A 197 12.73 3.66 -27.37
N PHE A 198 12.84 2.34 -27.60
CA PHE A 198 12.96 1.77 -28.95
C PHE A 198 11.72 2.10 -29.79
N LEU A 199 10.51 1.76 -29.31
CA LEU A 199 9.25 2.06 -29.99
C LEU A 199 8.99 3.56 -30.20
N ARG A 200 9.55 4.43 -29.35
CA ARG A 200 9.47 5.89 -29.51
C ARG A 200 10.42 6.41 -30.58
N ARG A 201 11.56 5.73 -30.81
CA ARG A 201 12.58 6.16 -31.78
C ARG A 201 12.18 5.86 -33.22
N ASP A 202 11.47 4.76 -33.45
CA ASP A 202 10.97 4.38 -34.78
C ASP A 202 9.87 5.30 -35.34
N ASN A 203 9.28 6.15 -34.48
CA ASN A 203 8.25 7.13 -34.86
C ASN A 203 8.79 8.57 -35.01
N ALA A 204 10.10 8.78 -34.91
CA ALA A 204 10.71 10.06 -35.28
C ALA A 204 10.86 10.13 -36.81
N PRO A 205 10.16 11.04 -37.53
CA PRO A 205 10.33 11.15 -38.97
C PRO A 205 11.78 11.49 -39.31
N SER A 206 12.34 10.76 -40.28
CA SER A 206 13.71 10.97 -40.78
C SER A 206 13.80 12.26 -41.59
N ASN A 207 13.83 13.39 -40.88
CA ASN A 207 14.20 14.68 -41.46
C ASN A 207 15.71 14.69 -41.70
N SER A 208 16.12 14.01 -42.77
CA SER A 208 17.44 14.12 -43.38
C SER A 208 17.66 15.55 -43.88
N CYS A 209 18.07 16.44 -42.99
CA CYS A 209 18.56 17.77 -43.35
C CYS A 209 20.10 17.77 -43.33
N ARG A 210 20.64 17.45 -44.50
CA ARG A 210 22.06 17.48 -44.84
C ARG A 210 22.54 18.94 -44.84
N ILE A 211 23.14 19.41 -43.75
CA ILE A 211 23.84 20.71 -43.73
C ILE A 211 25.34 20.49 -43.65
N SER A 212 26.01 21.12 -44.61
CA SER A 212 27.41 20.99 -44.99
C SER A 212 28.41 21.12 -43.84
N ALA A 213 29.48 20.33 -43.92
CA ALA A 213 30.73 20.66 -43.27
C ALA A 213 31.27 21.98 -43.84
N VAL A 214 31.54 22.96 -42.97
CA VAL A 214 32.45 24.06 -43.24
C VAL A 214 33.68 23.83 -42.38
N ALA A 215 34.81 23.55 -43.02
CA ALA A 215 36.08 23.41 -42.36
C ALA A 215 36.66 24.82 -42.08
N THR A 216 36.99 25.11 -40.83
CA THR A 216 37.89 26.20 -40.46
C THR A 216 39.05 25.63 -39.64
N SER A 217 40.26 25.86 -40.16
CA SER A 217 41.53 25.35 -39.63
C SER A 217 41.92 26.02 -38.29
N PRO A 218 42.82 25.41 -37.50
CA PRO A 218 43.14 25.89 -36.15
C PRO A 218 44.16 27.04 -36.18
N ASN A 219 44.17 27.88 -35.12
CA ASN A 219 45.32 28.76 -34.90
C ASN A 219 45.58 29.07 -33.41
N LYS A 220 46.80 28.68 -32.99
CA LYS A 220 47.69 29.30 -31.99
C LYS A 220 47.28 29.48 -30.51
N ASN A 221 48.11 28.81 -29.71
CA ASN A 221 48.92 29.36 -28.61
C ASN A 221 48.22 30.07 -27.45
N TYR A 222 48.28 29.42 -26.28
CA TYR A 222 48.88 30.07 -25.12
C TYR A 222 49.80 29.09 -24.37
N ASN A 223 51.09 29.44 -24.30
CA ASN A 223 52.06 28.84 -23.39
C ASN A 223 52.08 29.68 -22.10
N HIS A 224 52.07 29.06 -20.92
CA HIS A 224 53.19 29.28 -19.99
C HIS A 224 53.37 28.20 -18.91
N LYS A 225 54.64 28.05 -18.52
CA LYS A 225 55.23 27.10 -17.57
C LYS A 225 54.66 27.22 -16.14
N HIS A 226 54.66 26.11 -15.40
CA HIS A 226 55.77 25.89 -14.45
C HIS A 226 56.07 24.42 -14.14
N THR A 227 57.36 24.11 -14.11
CA THR A 227 57.96 22.81 -13.76
C THR A 227 58.49 22.89 -12.34
N THR A 228 58.31 21.82 -11.54
CA THR A 228 59.32 21.37 -10.56
C THR A 228 59.31 19.84 -10.51
N THR A 229 60.48 19.24 -10.73
CA THR A 229 60.71 17.80 -10.62
C THR A 229 61.53 17.54 -9.36
N THR A 230 61.17 16.53 -8.57
CA THR A 230 62.08 15.89 -7.61
C THR A 230 61.92 14.38 -7.69
N THR A 231 63.01 13.69 -8.00
CA THR A 231 63.10 12.23 -8.15
C THR A 231 64.17 11.71 -7.20
N THR A 232 63.87 10.70 -6.38
CA THR A 232 64.89 10.01 -5.58
C THR A 232 64.60 8.51 -5.46
N THR A 233 65.54 7.69 -5.93
CA THR A 233 65.70 6.22 -5.73
C THR A 233 66.68 5.96 -4.56
N THR A 234 66.74 4.82 -3.87
CA THR A 234 66.05 3.50 -3.99
C THR A 234 65.56 3.08 -2.57
N THR A 235 65.07 1.88 -2.24
CA THR A 235 65.77 0.57 -2.14
C THR A 235 64.78 -0.52 -1.71
N THR A 236 64.98 -1.74 -2.18
CA THR A 236 64.16 -2.93 -1.88
C THR A 236 64.44 -3.52 -0.49
N THR A 237 63.41 -3.70 0.34
CA THR A 237 63.44 -4.66 1.45
C THR A 237 62.07 -5.34 1.60
N THR A 238 62.03 -6.66 1.41
CA THR A 238 60.83 -7.47 1.60
C THR A 238 60.72 -7.91 3.06
N THR A 239 59.83 -7.27 3.84
CA THR A 239 59.50 -7.72 5.20
C THR A 239 58.00 -7.83 5.35
N THR A 240 57.53 -9.03 5.69
CA THR A 240 56.12 -9.34 5.89
C THR A 240 55.65 -8.83 7.25
N THR A 241 54.92 -7.71 7.28
CA THR A 241 54.33 -7.16 8.51
C THR A 241 52.82 -7.08 8.38
N THR A 242 52.11 -7.82 9.23
CA THR A 242 50.65 -7.92 9.22
C THR A 242 50.03 -6.70 9.90
N THR A 243 49.81 -5.62 9.16
CA THR A 243 49.18 -4.39 9.69
C THR A 243 47.68 -4.37 9.38
N THR A 244 46.85 -4.51 10.40
CA THR A 244 45.38 -4.37 10.31
C THR A 244 44.98 -2.92 10.05
N ASN A 245 44.74 -2.57 8.79
CA ASN A 245 44.19 -1.26 8.41
C ASN A 245 42.67 -1.21 8.58
N ASP A 246 42.21 -0.95 9.80
CA ASP A 246 40.85 -0.45 10.07
C ASP A 246 40.78 1.04 9.69
N THR A 247 40.56 1.36 8.41
CA THR A 247 40.37 2.75 7.97
C THR A 247 39.67 2.83 6.60
N ASN A 248 38.37 2.53 6.54
CA ASN A 248 37.36 3.25 5.71
C ASN A 248 35.98 2.55 5.74
N LYS A 249 35.11 2.95 6.68
CA LYS A 249 33.66 2.62 6.65
C LYS A 249 32.74 3.83 6.84
N ASN A 250 33.27 5.06 6.86
CA ASN A 250 32.51 6.26 7.24
C ASN A 250 32.03 7.13 6.07
N VAL A 251 32.30 6.75 4.81
CA VAL A 251 31.86 7.49 3.61
C VAL A 251 30.43 7.09 3.17
N ASP A 252 29.97 5.91 3.57
CA ASP A 252 28.80 5.25 2.99
C ASP A 252 27.45 5.60 3.68
N SER A 253 27.49 6.37 4.78
CA SER A 253 26.31 6.85 5.50
C SER A 253 25.73 8.14 4.90
N LYS A 254 26.58 9.13 4.60
CA LYS A 254 26.16 10.39 3.94
C LYS A 254 25.66 10.17 2.51
N GLY A 255 26.25 9.23 1.77
CA GLY A 255 25.80 8.88 0.42
C GLY A 255 24.35 8.35 0.38
N ARG A 256 23.97 7.50 1.35
CA ARG A 256 22.63 6.89 1.40
C ARG A 256 21.50 7.87 1.74
N VAL A 257 21.76 8.91 2.54
CA VAL A 257 20.76 9.97 2.81
C VAL A 257 20.54 10.84 1.56
N ALA A 258 21.61 11.17 0.83
CA ALA A 258 21.52 11.89 -0.44
C ALA A 258 20.81 11.07 -1.54
N LEU A 259 20.92 9.74 -1.50
CA LEU A 259 20.28 8.84 -2.46
C LEU A 259 18.75 8.89 -2.38
N TRP A 260 18.18 9.04 -1.16
CA TRP A 260 16.73 9.19 -0.98
C TRP A 260 16.21 10.50 -1.59
N ASN A 261 16.90 11.62 -1.36
CA ASN A 261 16.54 12.92 -1.96
C ASN A 261 16.68 12.94 -3.49
N ARG A 262 17.29 11.92 -4.09
CA ARG A 262 17.39 11.73 -5.55
C ARG A 262 16.51 10.61 -6.10
N GLU A 263 15.68 9.96 -5.27
CA GLU A 263 14.57 9.09 -5.73
C GLU A 263 13.43 9.93 -6.32
N LYS A 264 13.74 10.62 -7.42
CA LYS A 264 12.73 11.13 -8.36
C LYS A 264 11.83 9.96 -8.78
N CYS A 265 10.60 10.29 -9.17
CA CYS A 265 9.46 9.37 -9.29
C CYS A 265 9.60 8.28 -10.40
N GLY A 266 10.56 7.37 -10.24
CA GLY A 266 10.85 6.28 -11.16
C GLY A 266 9.92 5.08 -10.98
N ALA A 267 9.79 4.27 -12.03
CA ALA A 267 8.92 3.10 -12.01
C ALA A 267 9.30 2.09 -10.91
N CYS A 268 10.59 1.94 -10.56
CA CYS A 268 11.05 1.11 -9.43
C CYS A 268 10.47 1.58 -8.08
N ALA A 269 10.39 2.90 -7.84
CA ALA A 269 9.81 3.46 -6.61
C ALA A 269 8.29 3.24 -6.56
N PHE A 270 7.59 3.46 -7.69
CA PHE A 270 6.16 3.18 -7.82
C PHE A 270 5.84 1.70 -7.57
N ILE A 271 6.59 0.78 -8.20
CA ILE A 271 6.41 -0.68 -8.05
C ILE A 271 6.73 -1.12 -6.62
N SER A 272 7.81 -0.61 -6.02
CA SER A 272 8.14 -0.92 -4.62
C SER A 272 7.03 -0.49 -3.67
N ASN A 273 6.53 0.74 -3.83
CA ASN A 273 5.42 1.25 -3.02
C ASN A 273 4.12 0.45 -3.23
N LEU A 274 3.80 0.10 -4.48
CA LEU A 274 2.68 -0.77 -4.86
C LEU A 274 2.77 -2.13 -4.13
N VAL A 275 3.92 -2.80 -4.19
CA VAL A 275 4.13 -4.12 -3.55
C VAL A 275 4.10 -4.00 -2.02
N ALA A 276 4.73 -2.98 -1.44
CA ALA A 276 4.69 -2.75 0.00
C ALA A 276 3.25 -2.54 0.52
N ALA A 277 2.46 -1.71 -0.15
CA ALA A 277 1.06 -1.45 0.20
C ALA A 277 0.13 -2.66 -0.08
N LEU A 278 0.42 -3.47 -1.12
CA LEU A 278 -0.24 -4.75 -1.38
C LEU A 278 -0.04 -5.71 -0.20
N LEU A 279 1.22 -5.96 0.19
CA LEU A 279 1.58 -6.87 1.28
C LEU A 279 1.01 -6.38 2.62
N ALA A 280 1.16 -5.09 2.92
CA ALA A 280 0.57 -4.47 4.11
C ALA A 280 -0.96 -4.64 4.16
N SER A 281 -1.65 -4.52 3.01
CA SER A 281 -3.09 -4.75 2.94
C SER A 281 -3.48 -6.23 3.11
N ILE A 282 -2.64 -7.17 2.70
CA ILE A 282 -2.89 -8.62 2.88
C ILE A 282 -2.70 -9.00 4.35
N VAL A 283 -1.57 -8.61 4.96
CA VAL A 283 -1.24 -8.95 6.36
C VAL A 283 -2.20 -8.28 7.35
N SER A 284 -2.62 -7.04 7.12
CA SER A 284 -3.60 -6.34 7.97
C SER A 284 -5.07 -6.76 7.72
N SER A 285 -5.35 -7.63 6.74
CA SER A 285 -6.73 -7.97 6.35
C SER A 285 -7.58 -8.66 7.44
N PRO A 286 -7.06 -9.54 8.33
CA PRO A 286 -7.87 -10.13 9.42
C PRO A 286 -8.38 -9.08 10.41
N PHE A 287 -7.54 -8.10 10.75
CA PHE A 287 -7.93 -6.97 11.61
C PHE A 287 -8.93 -6.04 10.90
N ASN A 288 -8.82 -5.87 9.58
CA ASN A 288 -9.80 -5.14 8.78
C ASN A 288 -11.18 -5.84 8.73
N TYR A 289 -11.20 -7.18 8.72
CA TYR A 289 -12.43 -7.96 8.89
C TYR A 289 -13.05 -7.72 10.28
N ALA A 290 -12.26 -7.89 11.36
CA ALA A 290 -12.74 -7.67 12.73
C ALA A 290 -13.30 -6.24 12.93
N ARG A 291 -12.59 -5.21 12.44
CA ARG A 291 -13.03 -3.81 12.44
C ARG A 291 -14.38 -3.62 11.74
N SER A 292 -14.53 -4.22 10.55
CA SER A 292 -15.77 -4.12 9.76
C SER A 292 -16.97 -4.79 10.45
N VAL A 293 -16.74 -5.90 11.16
CA VAL A 293 -17.78 -6.56 11.98
C VAL A 293 -18.16 -5.68 13.20
N ILE A 294 -17.18 -5.12 13.90
CA ILE A 294 -17.42 -4.25 15.07
C ILE A 294 -18.25 -3.00 14.72
N TYR A 295 -17.97 -2.41 13.56
CA TYR A 295 -18.73 -1.25 13.04
C TYR A 295 -20.11 -1.60 12.50
N GLY A 296 -20.27 -2.80 11.92
CA GLY A 296 -21.53 -3.27 11.36
C GLY A 296 -22.56 -3.71 12.39
N ALA A 297 -22.12 -4.06 13.60
CA ALA A 297 -23.03 -4.48 14.66
C ALA A 297 -23.85 -3.31 15.26
N PRO A 298 -25.10 -3.54 15.73
CA PRO A 298 -26.04 -2.47 16.06
C PRO A 298 -25.60 -1.50 17.16
N SER A 299 -26.19 -0.30 17.15
CA SER A 299 -26.21 0.60 18.32
C SER A 299 -26.82 -0.15 19.50
N GLY A 300 -26.13 -0.24 20.64
CA GLY A 300 -26.56 -1.01 21.81
C GLY A 300 -26.01 -2.44 21.96
N SER A 301 -25.47 -3.07 20.91
CA SER A 301 -24.79 -4.38 21.04
C SER A 301 -23.51 -4.25 21.86
N VAL A 302 -23.25 -5.17 22.81
CA VAL A 302 -21.96 -5.26 23.51
C VAL A 302 -20.81 -5.34 22.49
N PRO A 303 -19.75 -4.50 22.59
CA PRO A 303 -18.66 -4.49 21.62
C PRO A 303 -17.89 -5.82 21.65
N MET A 304 -17.94 -6.58 20.56
CA MET A 304 -17.20 -7.83 20.43
C MET A 304 -15.68 -7.57 20.47
N ARG A 305 -14.96 -8.32 21.31
CA ARG A 305 -13.50 -8.22 21.41
C ARG A 305 -12.85 -8.71 20.10
N CYS A 306 -11.85 -7.98 19.62
CA CYS A 306 -11.11 -8.32 18.39
C CYS A 306 -10.52 -9.73 18.45
N THR A 307 -9.95 -10.13 19.59
CA THR A 307 -9.41 -11.47 19.82
C THR A 307 -10.45 -12.56 19.63
N SER A 308 -11.66 -12.40 20.19
CA SER A 308 -12.78 -13.35 20.02
C SER A 308 -13.24 -13.46 18.56
N LEU A 309 -13.26 -12.34 17.82
CA LEU A 309 -13.59 -12.34 16.39
C LEU A 309 -12.53 -13.04 15.53
N LEU A 310 -11.24 -12.81 15.81
CA LEU A 310 -10.14 -13.48 15.12
C LEU A 310 -10.07 -14.96 15.46
N GLN A 311 -10.29 -15.33 16.72
CA GLN A 311 -10.35 -16.73 17.15
C GLN A 311 -11.53 -17.46 16.49
N SER A 312 -12.71 -16.85 16.47
CA SER A 312 -13.89 -17.37 15.74
C SER A 312 -13.62 -17.53 14.24
N PHE A 313 -12.96 -16.55 13.62
CA PHE A 313 -12.53 -16.63 12.22
C PHE A 313 -11.57 -17.81 12.01
N CYS A 314 -10.52 -17.96 12.82
CA CYS A 314 -9.57 -19.08 12.72
C CYS A 314 -10.25 -20.44 12.91
N TYR A 315 -11.20 -20.58 13.83
CA TYR A 315 -12.00 -21.80 13.98
C TYR A 315 -12.86 -22.07 12.73
N GLN A 316 -13.49 -21.06 12.13
CA GLN A 316 -14.27 -21.23 10.90
C GLN A 316 -13.39 -21.61 9.70
N VAL A 317 -12.19 -21.02 9.55
CA VAL A 317 -11.21 -21.44 8.53
C VAL A 317 -10.80 -22.90 8.73
N ARG A 318 -10.46 -23.29 9.96
CA ARG A 318 -10.09 -24.67 10.30
C ARG A 318 -11.24 -25.65 10.05
N PHE A 319 -12.48 -25.28 10.41
CA PHE A 319 -13.66 -26.09 10.15
C PHE A 319 -13.87 -26.32 8.65
N ILE A 320 -13.88 -25.26 7.83
CA ILE A 320 -14.07 -25.36 6.37
C ILE A 320 -12.91 -26.13 5.72
N TYR A 321 -11.69 -26.00 6.24
CA TYR A 321 -10.53 -26.77 5.77
C TYR A 321 -10.66 -28.28 6.03
N VAL A 322 -11.35 -28.67 7.12
CA VAL A 322 -11.65 -30.08 7.45
C VAL A 322 -12.88 -30.59 6.70
N CYS A 323 -13.99 -29.84 6.74
CA CYS A 323 -15.32 -30.34 6.35
C CYS A 323 -15.74 -29.92 4.94
N GLY A 324 -15.04 -28.99 4.28
CA GLY A 324 -15.40 -28.46 2.95
C GLY A 324 -16.58 -27.48 2.94
N GLU A 325 -17.50 -27.60 3.89
CA GLU A 325 -18.70 -26.78 4.02
C GLU A 325 -18.54 -25.65 5.04
N SER A 326 -19.29 -24.56 4.85
CA SER A 326 -19.34 -23.48 5.84
C SER A 326 -20.39 -23.77 6.91
N PHE A 327 -20.11 -23.38 8.16
CA PHE A 327 -20.97 -23.65 9.31
C PHE A 327 -22.39 -23.07 9.17
N THR A 328 -22.56 -21.99 8.39
CA THR A 328 -23.88 -21.44 8.07
C THR A 328 -24.65 -22.29 7.07
N ASP A 329 -23.95 -22.89 6.11
CA ASP A 329 -24.57 -23.69 5.05
C ASP A 329 -24.95 -25.08 5.61
N ALA A 330 -24.06 -25.69 6.42
CA ALA A 330 -24.35 -26.93 7.14
C ALA A 330 -25.58 -26.79 8.07
N LYS A 331 -25.74 -25.65 8.76
CA LYS A 331 -26.96 -25.39 9.56
C LYS A 331 -28.20 -25.15 8.70
N ALA A 332 -28.08 -24.50 7.55
CA ALA A 332 -29.20 -24.31 6.63
C ALA A 332 -29.67 -25.66 6.05
N ILE A 333 -28.72 -26.51 5.64
CA ILE A 333 -28.98 -27.88 5.16
C ILE A 333 -29.62 -28.72 6.26
N ALA A 334 -29.06 -28.71 7.49
CA ALA A 334 -29.65 -29.45 8.61
C ALA A 334 -31.08 -28.98 8.96
N ALA A 335 -31.33 -27.67 8.94
CA ALA A 335 -32.67 -27.12 9.18
C ALA A 335 -33.66 -27.44 8.05
N GLU A 336 -33.21 -27.47 6.79
CA GLU A 336 -34.06 -27.86 5.65
C GLU A 336 -34.35 -29.36 5.64
N SER A 337 -33.35 -30.21 5.95
CA SER A 337 -33.53 -31.65 6.14
C SER A 337 -34.48 -31.96 7.29
N ALA A 338 -34.38 -31.25 8.42
CA ALA A 338 -35.30 -31.41 9.54
C ALA A 338 -36.75 -30.94 9.23
N ARG A 339 -36.93 -30.11 8.19
CA ARG A 339 -38.27 -29.63 7.76
C ARG A 339 -38.93 -30.54 6.73
N LYS A 340 -38.15 -31.40 6.05
CA LYS A 340 -38.66 -32.39 5.08
C LYS A 340 -39.09 -33.66 5.80
N VAL A 341 -40.32 -33.63 6.32
CA VAL A 341 -41.14 -34.84 6.56
C VAL A 341 -41.12 -35.67 5.26
N PRO A 342 -40.98 -37.01 5.31
CA PRO A 342 -40.74 -37.82 4.11
C PRO A 342 -41.96 -37.82 3.18
N LEU A 343 -41.93 -36.97 2.16
CA LEU A 343 -42.75 -37.08 0.96
C LEU A 343 -41.84 -37.38 -0.24
N GLN A 344 -42.36 -38.26 -1.10
CA GLN A 344 -41.59 -39.13 -1.99
C GLN A 344 -40.59 -38.45 -2.92
N THR A 345 -39.49 -39.18 -3.12
CA THR A 345 -38.44 -39.02 -4.11
C THR A 345 -38.90 -38.52 -5.48
N SER A 346 -38.26 -37.44 -5.96
CA SER A 346 -38.05 -37.22 -7.40
C SER A 346 -36.63 -36.69 -7.63
N SER A 347 -35.89 -37.36 -8.52
CA SER A 347 -34.49 -37.08 -8.81
C SER A 347 -34.35 -35.95 -9.82
N SER A 348 -33.39 -35.05 -9.60
CA SER A 348 -32.98 -34.07 -10.61
C SER A 348 -31.46 -33.81 -10.59
N SER A 349 -30.93 -33.54 -11.77
CA SER A 349 -29.52 -33.66 -12.13
C SER A 349 -28.62 -32.53 -11.61
N ALA A 350 -27.43 -32.88 -11.10
CA ALA A 350 -26.38 -31.92 -10.80
C ALA A 350 -25.79 -31.31 -12.09
N SER A 351 -25.89 -29.98 -12.26
CA SER A 351 -25.35 -29.29 -13.43
C SER A 351 -23.83 -29.06 -13.32
N SER A 352 -23.12 -29.34 -14.41
CA SER A 352 -21.67 -29.17 -14.50
C SER A 352 -21.32 -27.72 -14.85
N GLN A 353 -20.50 -27.05 -14.04
CA GLN A 353 -20.04 -25.70 -14.35
C GLN A 353 -18.51 -25.51 -14.16
N ASN A 354 -17.94 -24.73 -15.08
CA ASN A 354 -16.63 -24.07 -15.05
C ASN A 354 -15.38 -24.87 -15.47
N ARG A 355 -15.25 -25.07 -16.80
CA ARG A 355 -13.95 -25.19 -17.48
C ARG A 355 -13.49 -23.83 -18.04
N LEU A 356 -12.77 -23.00 -17.27
CA LEU A 356 -11.86 -21.98 -17.83
C LEU A 356 -10.85 -21.50 -16.78
N LEU A 357 -9.56 -21.46 -17.18
CA LEU A 357 -8.32 -21.12 -16.43
C LEU A 357 -7.29 -22.26 -16.49
N GLY A 358 -6.65 -22.42 -17.65
CA GLY A 358 -5.54 -23.34 -17.85
C GLY A 358 -4.20 -22.63 -17.84
N ARG A 359 -3.48 -22.65 -16.71
CA ARG A 359 -2.00 -22.80 -16.61
C ARG A 359 -1.41 -22.93 -15.20
N PRO A 360 -2.01 -22.51 -14.07
CA PRO A 360 -1.47 -22.82 -12.73
C PRO A 360 -1.88 -24.23 -12.23
N LYS A 361 -2.35 -25.12 -13.11
CA LYS A 361 -3.02 -26.38 -12.72
C LYS A 361 -2.07 -27.45 -12.17
N TYR A 362 -0.79 -27.46 -12.51
CA TYR A 362 0.12 -28.54 -12.11
C TYR A 362 0.42 -28.51 -10.60
N ILE A 363 0.89 -27.37 -10.09
CA ILE A 363 1.16 -27.16 -8.65
C ILE A 363 -0.11 -27.39 -7.81
N TRP A 364 -1.25 -26.83 -8.25
CA TRP A 364 -2.52 -27.04 -7.57
C TRP A 364 -3.01 -28.49 -7.62
N ARG A 365 -2.76 -29.26 -8.70
CA ARG A 365 -3.12 -30.68 -8.77
C ARG A 365 -2.32 -31.53 -7.79
N SER A 366 -1.02 -31.29 -7.64
CA SER A 366 -0.20 -32.03 -6.68
C SER A 366 -0.66 -31.79 -5.23
N LEU A 367 -0.93 -30.52 -4.87
CA LEU A 367 -1.47 -30.16 -3.56
C LEU A 367 -2.90 -30.71 -3.32
N LEU A 368 -3.75 -30.76 -4.36
CA LEU A 368 -5.10 -31.30 -4.27
C LEU A 368 -5.12 -32.84 -4.17
N ALA A 369 -4.21 -33.55 -4.84
CA ALA A 369 -4.13 -35.01 -4.76
C ALA A 369 -3.80 -35.49 -3.34
N GLY A 370 -2.82 -34.85 -2.68
CA GLY A 370 -2.49 -35.14 -1.28
C GLY A 370 -3.57 -34.68 -0.29
N ALA A 371 -4.34 -33.64 -0.61
CA ALA A 371 -5.45 -33.16 0.23
C ALA A 371 -6.68 -34.10 0.17
N HIS A 372 -6.97 -34.67 -1.01
CA HIS A 372 -8.07 -35.63 -1.21
C HIS A 372 -7.88 -36.89 -0.34
N TRP A 373 -6.65 -37.41 -0.28
CA TRP A 373 -6.28 -38.54 0.59
C TRP A 373 -6.42 -38.28 2.10
N ARG A 374 -6.62 -37.02 2.51
CA ARG A 374 -6.75 -36.62 3.93
C ARG A 374 -8.10 -35.97 4.25
N ASN A 375 -9.08 -36.06 3.35
CA ASN A 375 -10.37 -35.35 3.41
C ASN A 375 -10.19 -33.87 3.79
N ARG A 376 -9.32 -33.14 3.06
CA ARG A 376 -9.08 -31.70 3.28
C ARG A 376 -9.52 -30.87 2.08
N HIS A 377 -10.06 -29.70 2.38
CA HIS A 377 -10.66 -28.80 1.37
C HIS A 377 -9.96 -27.43 1.33
N PRO A 378 -8.65 -27.36 1.00
CA PRO A 378 -7.87 -26.12 1.01
C PRO A 378 -8.46 -25.03 0.11
N VAL A 379 -9.01 -25.41 -1.05
CA VAL A 379 -9.63 -24.47 -2.00
C VAL A 379 -10.93 -23.86 -1.45
N ALA A 380 -11.74 -24.64 -0.71
CA ALA A 380 -12.96 -24.13 -0.07
C ALA A 380 -12.61 -23.14 1.04
N ALA A 381 -11.67 -23.51 1.92
CA ALA A 381 -11.17 -22.64 2.97
C ALA A 381 -10.57 -21.33 2.40
N TRP A 382 -9.73 -21.42 1.37
CA TRP A 382 -9.15 -20.24 0.73
C TRP A 382 -10.21 -19.34 0.08
N ARG A 383 -11.18 -19.91 -0.65
CA ARG A 383 -12.30 -19.14 -1.24
C ARG A 383 -13.10 -18.41 -0.15
N TRP A 384 -13.39 -19.08 0.97
CA TRP A 384 -14.10 -18.49 2.09
C TRP A 384 -13.29 -17.37 2.76
N VAL A 385 -12.01 -17.62 3.08
CA VAL A 385 -11.07 -16.61 3.60
C VAL A 385 -11.05 -15.38 2.69
N ASN A 386 -10.87 -15.60 1.39
CA ASN A 386 -10.80 -14.53 0.39
C ASN A 386 -12.10 -13.69 0.34
N SER A 387 -13.26 -14.34 0.49
CA SER A 387 -14.58 -13.67 0.55
C SER A 387 -14.78 -12.79 1.78
N ARG A 388 -14.06 -13.04 2.87
CA ARG A 388 -14.15 -12.29 4.14
C ARG A 388 -13.07 -11.22 4.27
N LEU A 389 -11.85 -11.56 3.86
CA LEU A 389 -10.67 -10.68 3.98
C LEU A 389 -10.51 -9.72 2.80
N ASN A 390 -11.18 -9.96 1.66
CA ASN A 390 -11.08 -9.18 0.43
C ASN A 390 -9.65 -9.09 -0.15
N ILE A 391 -8.89 -10.17 0.03
CA ILE A 391 -7.59 -10.37 -0.62
C ILE A 391 -7.81 -10.38 -2.16
N GLY A 392 -6.79 -9.98 -2.92
CA GLY A 392 -6.93 -9.71 -4.35
C GLY A 392 -7.39 -8.27 -4.60
N TRP A 393 -8.60 -8.05 -5.13
CA TRP A 393 -9.07 -6.71 -5.57
C TRP A 393 -9.02 -5.63 -4.49
N GLY A 394 -9.30 -5.96 -3.22
CA GLY A 394 -9.19 -5.00 -2.12
C GLY A 394 -7.76 -4.57 -1.89
N SER A 395 -6.84 -5.53 -1.83
CA SER A 395 -5.39 -5.27 -1.74
C SER A 395 -4.87 -4.50 -2.95
N LEU A 396 -5.24 -4.91 -4.18
CA LEU A 396 -4.83 -4.25 -5.42
C LEU A 396 -5.25 -2.78 -5.45
N ARG A 397 -6.47 -2.48 -5.00
CA ARG A 397 -6.97 -1.11 -4.87
C ARG A 397 -6.25 -0.31 -3.77
N VAL A 398 -5.77 -0.95 -2.70
CA VAL A 398 -4.91 -0.28 -1.70
C VAL A 398 -3.54 0.03 -2.32
N GLY A 399 -2.90 -0.96 -2.92
CA GLY A 399 -1.58 -0.84 -3.54
C GLY A 399 -1.52 0.24 -4.62
N LEU A 400 -2.40 0.14 -5.63
CA LEU A 400 -2.48 1.13 -6.71
C LEU A 400 -2.85 2.52 -6.17
N GLY A 401 -3.72 2.59 -5.16
CA GLY A 401 -4.10 3.84 -4.53
C GLY A 401 -2.91 4.55 -3.86
N MET A 402 -2.10 3.82 -3.10
CA MET A 402 -0.90 4.38 -2.43
C MET A 402 0.19 4.76 -3.46
N ALA A 403 0.41 3.92 -4.47
CA ALA A 403 1.39 4.15 -5.52
C ALA A 403 1.05 5.38 -6.39
N VAL A 404 -0.18 5.46 -6.90
CA VAL A 404 -0.66 6.61 -7.68
C VAL A 404 -0.73 7.87 -6.81
N GLY A 405 -1.17 7.76 -5.55
CA GLY A 405 -1.24 8.91 -4.64
C GLY A 405 0.12 9.55 -4.36
N GLN A 406 1.17 8.75 -4.16
CA GLN A 406 2.54 9.26 -4.00
C GLN A 406 3.09 9.86 -5.30
N SER A 407 2.94 9.18 -6.44
CA SER A 407 3.41 9.72 -7.73
C SER A 407 2.71 11.02 -8.11
N LEU A 408 1.41 11.11 -7.88
CA LEU A 408 0.65 12.32 -8.15
C LEU A 408 0.98 13.46 -7.16
N PHE A 409 1.25 13.14 -5.90
CA PHE A 409 1.73 14.13 -4.92
C PHE A 409 3.05 14.77 -5.37
N HIS A 410 4.06 13.96 -5.73
CA HIS A 410 5.34 14.47 -6.23
C HIS A 410 5.18 15.24 -7.54
N PHE A 411 4.41 14.74 -8.50
CA PHE A 411 4.13 15.45 -9.75
C PHE A 411 3.50 16.84 -9.52
N LEU A 412 2.52 16.93 -8.60
CA LEU A 412 1.88 18.19 -8.25
C LEU A 412 2.82 19.13 -7.48
N GLN A 413 3.67 18.58 -6.61
CA GLN A 413 4.68 19.34 -5.88
C GLN A 413 5.72 19.95 -6.85
N ASP A 414 6.29 19.15 -7.75
CA ASP A 414 7.23 19.59 -8.78
C ASP A 414 6.60 20.65 -9.71
N THR A 415 5.35 20.43 -10.13
CA THR A 415 4.62 21.36 -11.00
C THR A 415 4.39 22.70 -10.30
N LEU A 416 3.90 22.69 -9.04
CA LEU A 416 3.63 23.91 -8.30
C LEU A 416 4.91 24.67 -7.93
N GLN A 417 5.99 23.96 -7.58
CA GLN A 417 7.32 24.59 -7.41
C GLN A 417 7.77 25.28 -8.69
N GLY A 418 7.58 24.65 -9.86
CA GLY A 418 7.85 25.27 -11.15
C GLY A 418 7.04 26.56 -11.39
N VAL A 419 5.76 26.59 -11.02
CA VAL A 419 4.89 27.78 -11.21
C VAL A 419 5.27 28.95 -10.30
N PHE A 420 5.73 28.71 -9.06
CA PHE A 420 6.06 29.79 -8.11
C PHE A 420 7.47 30.39 -8.28
N ILE A 421 8.28 29.89 -9.21
CA ILE A 421 9.64 30.38 -9.51
C ILE A 421 9.65 31.38 -10.69
N TYR A 422 8.53 31.51 -11.41
CA TYR A 422 8.29 32.51 -12.46
C TYR A 422 7.27 33.57 -12.00
#